data_AF-V8NAW5-F1
#
_entry.id   AF-V8NAW5-F1
#
_cell.length_a   1.000
_cell.length_b   1.000
_cell.length_c   1.000
_cell.angle_alpha   90.00
_cell.angle_beta   90.00
_cell.angle_gamma   90.00
#
_symmetry.space_group_name_H-M   'P 1'
#
loop_
_entity.id
_entity.type
_entity.pdbx_description
1 polymer ?
#
loop_
_entity_poly.entity_id
_entity_poly.type
_entity_poly.pdbx_seq_one_letter_code
_entity_poly.pdbx_strand_id
1 'polypeptide(L)' 'MEEQYSKYLVNGEHVWCSVRTPESSHEGLMTDPHSPDKFRVIGTLSNSRDFLEHFECPIGSFMNPGKYCEVW' A
#
# COMPACT_ATOMS: atom_id res chain seq x y z
N MET A 1 -1.38 2.89 -23.20
CA MET A 1 -2.43 2.44 -22.25
C MET A 1 -1.80 2.04 -20.93
N GLU A 2 -0.76 1.19 -20.93
CA GLU A 2 -0.02 0.81 -19.72
C GLU A 2 0.53 2.00 -18.91
N GLU A 3 1.12 3.01 -19.57
CA GLU A 3 1.66 4.19 -18.88
C GLU A 3 0.57 4.96 -18.10
N GLN A 4 -0.65 5.01 -18.63
CA GLN A 4 -1.79 5.65 -17.96
C GLN A 4 -2.27 4.81 -16.77
N TYR A 5 -2.20 3.48 -16.87
CA TYR A 5 -2.56 2.57 -15.79
C TYR A 5 -1.53 2.63 -14.65
N SER A 6 -0.22 2.70 -14.95
CA SER A 6 0.82 2.98 -13.95
C SER A 6 0.53 4.26 -13.18
N LYS A 7 0.19 5.34 -13.92
CA LYS A 7 -0.14 6.64 -13.32
C LYS A 7 -1.39 6.56 -12.45
N TYR A 8 -2.40 5.79 -12.84
CA TYR A 8 -3.60 5.60 -12.04
C TYR A 8 -3.28 4.93 -10.70
N LEU A 9 -2.53 3.82 -10.72
CA LEU A 9 -2.12 3.10 -9.51
C LEU A 9 -1.30 4.00 -8.59
N VAL A 10 -0.29 4.69 -9.14
CA VAL A 10 0.57 5.59 -8.36
C VAL A 10 -0.20 6.78 -7.78
N ASN A 11 -1.08 7.41 -8.55
CA ASN A 11 -1.88 8.54 -8.06
C ASN A 11 -2.93 8.14 -7.02
N GLY A 12 -3.50 6.93 -7.11
CA GLY A 12 -4.40 6.41 -6.08
C GLY A 12 -3.74 6.35 -4.69
N GLU A 13 -2.44 6.03 -4.66
CA GLU A 13 -1.68 5.89 -3.42
C GLU A 13 -1.10 7.23 -2.92
N HIS A 14 -0.87 8.20 -3.82
CA HIS A 14 -0.41 9.54 -3.42
C HIS A 14 -1.36 10.26 -2.47
N VAL A 15 -2.65 9.88 -2.43
CA VAL A 15 -3.62 10.38 -1.46
C VAL A 15 -3.19 10.12 -0.01
N TRP A 16 -2.38 9.09 0.22
CA TRP A 16 -1.88 8.68 1.53
C TRP A 16 -0.47 9.20 1.84
N CYS A 17 0.09 10.09 1.01
CA CYS A 17 1.37 10.73 1.33
C CYS A 17 1.22 11.64 2.55
N SER A 18 1.80 11.24 3.68
CA SER A 18 1.75 11.98 4.94
C SER A 18 3.05 11.91 5.73
N VAL A 19 3.23 12.85 6.64
CA VAL A 19 4.29 12.84 7.66
C VAL A 19 3.67 13.12 9.02
N ARG A 20 4.15 12.41 10.05
CA ARG A 20 3.68 12.53 11.44
C ARG A 20 4.86 12.66 12.37
N THR A 21 4.66 13.31 13.52
CA THR A 21 5.67 13.32 14.58
C THR A 21 5.74 11.93 15.24
N PRO A 22 6.84 11.60 15.94
CA PRO A 22 6.92 10.34 16.68
C PRO A 22 5.80 10.17 17.70
N GLU A 23 5.42 11.26 18.38
CA GLU A 23 4.38 11.26 19.41
C GLU A 23 3.00 10.99 18.81
N SER A 24 2.63 11.68 17.72
CA SER A 24 1.34 11.45 17.06
C SER A 24 1.29 10.11 16.34
N SER A 25 2.43 9.58 15.90
CA SER A 25 2.52 8.21 15.37
C SER A 25 2.24 7.18 16.47
N HIS A 26 2.79 7.37 17.67
CA HIS A 26 2.54 6.50 18.81
C HIS A 26 1.09 6.60 19.30
N GLU A 27 0.57 7.81 19.45
CA GLU A 27 -0.84 8.03 19.83
C GLU A 27 -1.78 7.39 18.81
N GLY A 28 -1.58 7.65 17.51
CA GLY A 28 -2.41 7.11 16.45
C GLY A 28 -2.44 5.58 16.42
N LEU A 29 -1.33 4.89 16.73
CA LEU A 29 -1.32 3.43 16.84
C LEU A 29 -2.25 2.89 17.94
N MET A 30 -2.57 3.70 18.95
CA MET A 30 -3.40 3.32 20.09
C MET A 30 -4.86 3.78 19.94
N THR A 31 -5.10 4.88 19.22
CA THR A 31 -6.39 5.57 19.20
C THR A 31 -7.08 5.57 17.84
N ASP A 32 -6.32 5.51 16.74
CA ASP A 32 -6.88 5.53 15.39
C ASP A 32 -7.28 4.10 14.97
N PRO A 33 -8.56 3.85 14.62
CA PRO A 33 -8.97 2.53 14.13
C PRO A 33 -8.38 2.20 12.75
N HIS A 34 -7.83 3.19 12.04
CA HIS A 34 -7.21 2.97 10.74
C HIS A 34 -5.74 2.59 10.87
N SER A 35 -5.28 1.74 9.94
CA SER A 35 -3.86 1.49 9.77
C SER A 35 -3.11 2.78 9.42
N PRO A 36 -1.87 2.98 9.90
CA PRO A 36 -1.02 4.10 9.48
C PRO A 36 -0.90 4.20 7.96
N ASP A 37 -0.88 5.43 7.42
CA ASP A 37 -0.95 5.71 5.98
C ASP A 37 0.04 4.89 5.14
N LYS A 38 1.30 4.80 5.58
CA LYS A 38 2.33 3.96 4.93
C LYS A 38 1.90 2.49 4.78
N PHE A 39 1.26 1.93 5.80
CA PHE A 39 0.80 0.53 5.78
C PHE A 39 -0.52 0.36 5.03
N ARG A 40 -1.31 1.43 4.84
CA ARG A 40 -2.48 1.40 3.94
C ARG A 40 -2.04 1.17 2.50
N VAL A 41 -1.02 1.91 2.06
CA VAL A 41 -0.43 1.76 0.71
C VAL A 41 0.18 0.37 0.57
N ILE A 42 1.12 0.02 1.45
CA ILE A 42 1.86 -1.25 1.34
C ILE A 42 0.92 -2.45 1.42
N GLY A 43 0.05 -2.49 2.43
CA GLY A 43 -0.86 -3.62 2.64
C GLY A 43 -1.85 -3.81 1.49
N THR A 44 -2.38 -2.73 0.93
CA THR A 44 -3.34 -2.81 -0.18
C THR A 44 -2.64 -3.28 -1.46
N LEU A 45 -1.53 -2.64 -1.82
CA LEU A 45 -0.78 -2.99 -3.03
C LEU A 45 -0.19 -4.40 -2.97
N SER A 46 0.27 -4.84 -1.80
CA SER A 46 0.78 -6.21 -1.62
C SER A 46 -0.27 -7.30 -1.77
N ASN A 47 -1.56 -6.95 -1.66
CA ASN A 47 -2.67 -7.87 -1.90
C ASN A 47 -3.29 -7.71 -3.30
N SER A 48 -2.83 -6.76 -4.11
CA SER A 48 -3.35 -6.50 -5.45
C SER A 48 -2.54 -7.25 -6.51
N ARG A 49 -3.13 -8.29 -7.13
CA ARG A 49 -2.48 -9.03 -8.22
C ARG A 49 -2.16 -8.12 -9.41
N ASP A 50 -3.10 -7.25 -9.78
CA ASP A 50 -2.94 -6.28 -10.86
C ASP A 50 -1.71 -5.39 -10.65
N PHE A 51 -1.50 -4.90 -9.43
CA PHE A 51 -0.32 -4.10 -9.11
C PHE A 51 0.97 -4.93 -9.25
N LEU A 52 0.99 -6.14 -8.70
CA LEU A 52 2.19 -6.98 -8.70
C LEU A 52 2.59 -7.45 -10.10
N GLU A 53 1.61 -7.76 -10.94
CA GLU A 53 1.83 -8.12 -12.33
C GLU A 53 2.30 -6.91 -13.14
N HIS A 54 1.63 -5.76 -12.99
CA HIS A 54 1.93 -4.54 -13.75
C HIS A 54 3.32 -3.95 -13.45
N PHE A 55 3.77 -4.06 -12.19
CA PHE A 55 5.10 -3.63 -11.76
C PHE A 55 6.12 -4.78 -11.69
N GLU A 56 5.77 -5.96 -12.22
CA GLU A 56 6.63 -7.15 -12.30
C GLU A 56 7.30 -7.50 -10.96
N CYS A 57 6.57 -7.37 -9.85
CA CYS A 57 7.09 -7.61 -8.50
C CYS A 57 7.41 -9.10 -8.30
N PRO A 58 8.69 -9.50 -8.11
CA PRO A 58 9.04 -10.90 -7.96
C PRO A 58 8.50 -11.50 -6.67
N ILE A 59 8.10 -12.77 -6.69
CA ILE A 59 7.66 -13.49 -5.49
C ILE A 59 8.80 -13.49 -4.44
N GLY A 60 8.46 -13.16 -3.20
CA GLY A 60 9.39 -12.99 -2.09
C GLY A 60 9.94 -11.56 -1.95
N SER A 61 9.63 -10.66 -2.89
CA SER A 61 9.91 -9.23 -2.71
C SER A 61 9.05 -8.63 -1.60
N PHE A 62 9.44 -7.46 -1.10
CA PHE A 62 8.71 -6.77 -0.04
C PHE A 62 7.24 -6.53 -0.42
N MET A 63 6.98 -6.16 -1.67
CA MET A 63 5.62 -5.92 -2.16
C MET A 63 4.90 -7.21 -2.55
N ASN A 64 5.60 -8.29 -2.90
CA ASN A 64 5.01 -9.58 -3.25
C ASN A 64 5.48 -10.69 -2.27
N PRO A 65 4.87 -10.83 -1.09
CA PRO A 65 5.24 -11.88 -0.13
C PRO A 65 4.88 -13.30 -0.60
N GLY A 66 4.24 -13.46 -1.77
CA GLY A 66 3.79 -14.76 -2.28
C GLY A 66 2.55 -15.32 -1.60
N LYS A 67 1.91 -14.56 -0.71
CA LYS A 67 0.64 -14.87 -0.06
C LYS A 67 -0.24 -13.62 -0.05
N TYR A 68 -1.52 -13.80 -0.36
CA TYR A 68 -2.48 -12.70 -0.48
C TYR A 68 -3.65 -12.90 0.48
N CYS A 69 -4.22 -11.80 0.94
CA CYS A 69 -5.45 -11.73 1.69
C CYS A 69 -6.56 -11.14 0.81
N GLU A 70 -7.66 -11.87 0.66
CA GLU A 70 -8.84 -11.47 -0.10
C GLU A 70 -10.08 -11.87 0.70
N VAL A 71 -11.03 -10.95 0.84
CA VAL A 71 -12.22 -11.13 1.71
C VAL A 71 -13.51 -10.92 0.94
N TRP A 72 -13.51 -9.97 0.01
CA TRP A 72 -14.68 -9.54 -0.77
C TRP A 72 -14.69 -10.19 -2.14
#